data_AF-A0A849MM11-F1
#
_entry.id   AF-A0A849MM11-F1
#
_cell.length_a   1.000
_cell.length_b   1.000
_cell.length_c   1.000
_cell.angle_alpha   90.00
_cell.angle_beta   90.00
_cell.angle_gamma   90.00
#
_symmetry.space_group_name_H-M   'P 1'
#
loop_
_entity.id
_entity.type
_entity.pdbx_description
1 polymer ?
#
loop_
_entity_poly.entity_id
_entity_poly.type
_entity_poly.pdbx_seq_one_letter_code
_entity_poly.pdbx_strand_id
1 'polypeptide(L)'
;MNKRIAVIAGVAGGMSEILWVLLYSSLSSVSAAEIARQVTVSLFPFAMHSSVSTILGLGIHLLLSLVLALLFIAIVLKPVFNRYGKPGIFVSSLITLALVWKINFFIVLPVLNPSFIGLMPLFVTFVSKLLFGAAMGWVLMTTYPGKLSSVSR
;
A
#
# COMPACT_ATOMS: atom_id res chain seq x y z
N MET A 1 -8.20 5.29 18.04
CA MET A 1 -8.18 6.16 16.84
C MET A 1 -9.38 5.85 15.96
N ASN A 2 -9.95 6.83 15.28
CA ASN A 2 -11.20 6.66 14.52
C ASN A 2 -10.99 5.67 13.35
N LYS A 3 -11.76 4.57 13.32
CA LYS A 3 -11.74 3.58 12.22
C LYS A 3 -11.88 4.23 10.83
N ARG A 4 -12.59 5.37 10.76
CA ARG A 4 -12.74 6.17 9.54
C ARG A 4 -11.39 6.68 8.99
N ILE A 5 -10.46 7.09 9.86
CA ILE A 5 -9.15 7.59 9.42
C ILE A 5 -8.33 6.46 8.79
N ALA A 6 -8.39 5.25 9.36
CA ALA A 6 -7.72 4.08 8.80
C ALA A 6 -8.24 3.74 7.40
N VAL A 7 -9.57 3.78 7.22
CA VAL A 7 -10.19 3.56 5.91
C VAL A 7 -9.75 4.60 4.90
N ILE A 8 -9.81 5.90 5.24
CA ILE A 8 -9.39 6.98 4.33
C ILE A 8 -7.92 6.84 3.97
N ALA A 9 -7.05 6.57 4.96
CA ALA A 9 -5.61 6.44 4.72
C ALA A 9 -5.27 5.22 3.84
N GLY A 10 -5.93 4.08 4.08
CA GLY A 10 -5.75 2.87 3.27
C GLY A 10 -6.29 3.04 1.85
N VAL A 11 -7.46 3.65 1.68
CA VAL A 11 -8.02 3.94 0.34
C VAL A 11 -7.15 4.94 -0.41
N ALA A 12 -6.69 6.01 0.23
CA ALA A 12 -5.81 7.00 -0.40
C ALA A 12 -4.49 6.37 -0.87
N GLY A 13 -3.86 5.53 -0.02
CA GLY A 13 -2.67 4.78 -0.40
C GLY A 13 -2.93 3.83 -1.57
N GLY A 14 -3.96 2.99 -1.47
CA GLY A 14 -4.30 1.99 -2.49
C GLY A 14 -4.66 2.62 -3.85
N MET A 15 -5.42 3.71 -3.83
CA MET A 15 -5.77 4.48 -5.04
C MET A 15 -4.55 5.14 -5.66
N SER A 16 -3.60 5.63 -4.85
CA SER A 16 -2.36 6.21 -5.38
C SER A 16 -1.55 5.18 -6.18
N GLU A 17 -1.49 3.93 -5.73
CA GLU A 17 -0.83 2.85 -6.50
C GLU A 17 -1.60 2.51 -7.78
N ILE A 18 -2.93 2.42 -7.70
CA ILE A 18 -3.77 2.13 -8.87
C ILE A 18 -3.56 3.21 -9.94
N LEU A 19 -3.62 4.49 -9.56
CA LEU A 19 -3.42 5.61 -10.49
C LEU A 19 -2.00 5.59 -11.09
N TRP A 20 -0.98 5.28 -10.30
CA TRP A 20 0.38 5.14 -10.80
C TRP A 20 0.53 3.99 -11.81
N VAL A 21 -0.04 2.82 -11.50
CA VAL A 21 -0.04 1.65 -12.40
C VAL A 21 -0.79 1.95 -13.69
N LEU A 22 -1.93 2.63 -13.62
CA LEU A 22 -2.69 3.06 -14.79
C LEU A 22 -1.90 4.03 -15.66
N LEU A 23 -1.26 5.04 -15.04
CA LEU A 23 -0.41 5.99 -15.74
C LEU A 23 0.75 5.28 -16.44
N TYR A 24 1.47 4.41 -15.74
CA TYR A 24 2.58 3.64 -16.32
C TYR A 24 2.09 2.74 -17.47
N SER A 25 0.96 2.07 -17.30
CA SER A 25 0.38 1.20 -18.33
C SER A 25 -0.05 1.99 -19.57
N SER A 26 -0.50 3.24 -19.41
CA SER A 26 -0.85 4.11 -20.55
C SER A 26 0.37 4.58 -21.36
N LEU A 27 1.57 4.50 -20.79
CA LEU A 27 2.83 4.95 -21.39
C LEU A 27 3.73 3.77 -21.80
N SER A 28 3.25 2.54 -21.67
CA SER A 28 4.03 1.33 -21.94
C SER A 28 3.17 0.25 -22.60
N SER A 29 3.76 -0.91 -22.90
CA SER A 29 3.02 -2.09 -23.40
C SER A 29 2.44 -2.97 -22.28
N VAL A 30 2.65 -2.62 -21.01
CA VAL A 30 2.21 -3.41 -19.86
C VAL A 30 0.72 -3.20 -19.62
N SER A 31 -0.04 -4.29 -19.51
CA SER A 31 -1.48 -4.23 -19.26
C SER A 31 -1.80 -4.09 -17.76
N ALA A 32 -2.47 -3.00 -17.37
CA ALA A 32 -3.00 -2.85 -16.02
C ALA A 32 -3.97 -3.98 -15.63
N ALA A 33 -4.73 -4.51 -16.59
CA ALA A 33 -5.63 -5.64 -16.39
C ALA A 33 -4.86 -6.95 -16.11
N GLU A 34 -3.72 -7.16 -16.76
CA GLU A 34 -2.81 -8.27 -16.45
C GLU A 34 -2.27 -8.14 -15.02
N ILE A 35 -1.78 -6.96 -14.63
CA ILE A 35 -1.27 -6.72 -13.28
C ILE A 35 -2.33 -7.06 -12.23
N ALA A 36 -3.55 -6.53 -12.38
CA ALA A 36 -4.65 -6.82 -11.48
C ALA A 36 -4.99 -8.32 -11.44
N ARG A 37 -5.08 -8.98 -12.60
CA ARG A 37 -5.31 -10.43 -12.66
C ARG A 37 -4.23 -11.24 -11.94
N GLN A 38 -2.97 -10.83 -12.05
CA GLN A 38 -1.86 -11.50 -11.40
C GLN A 38 -1.86 -11.31 -9.87
N VAL A 39 -2.47 -10.23 -9.36
CA VAL A 39 -2.80 -10.12 -7.91
C VAL A 39 -3.77 -11.24 -7.50
N THR A 40 -4.82 -11.51 -8.27
CA THR A 40 -5.74 -12.63 -8.01
C THR A 40 -5.05 -13.97 -8.07
N VAL A 41 -4.25 -14.21 -9.12
CA VAL A 41 -3.51 -15.48 -9.31
C VAL A 41 -2.56 -15.76 -8.13
N SER A 42 -2.03 -14.72 -7.50
CA SER A 42 -1.14 -14.87 -6.32
C SER A 42 -1.83 -15.49 -5.10
N LEU A 43 -3.17 -15.42 -5.02
CA LEU A 43 -3.95 -16.05 -3.95
C LEU A 43 -4.76 -17.25 -4.46
N PHE A 44 -5.20 -17.21 -5.72
CA PHE A 44 -6.04 -18.22 -6.35
C PHE A 44 -5.46 -18.59 -7.73
N PRO A 45 -4.42 -19.46 -7.79
CA PRO A 45 -3.72 -19.76 -9.04
C PRO A 45 -4.63 -20.29 -10.15
N PHE A 46 -5.67 -21.06 -9.77
CA PHE A 46 -6.66 -21.63 -10.69
C PHE A 46 -7.56 -20.57 -11.37
N ALA A 47 -7.58 -19.33 -10.88
CA ALA A 47 -8.42 -18.26 -11.42
C ALA A 47 -7.80 -17.54 -12.64
N MET A 48 -6.64 -17.97 -13.15
CA MET A 48 -5.92 -17.25 -14.23
C MET A 48 -6.79 -16.91 -15.45
N HIS A 49 -7.64 -17.84 -15.88
CA HIS A 49 -8.49 -17.67 -17.07
C HIS A 49 -9.90 -17.15 -16.75
N SER A 50 -10.19 -16.82 -15.49
CA SER A 50 -11.50 -16.33 -15.08
C SER A 50 -11.70 -14.88 -15.51
N SER A 51 -12.88 -14.58 -16.07
CA SER A 51 -13.26 -13.23 -16.49
C SER A 51 -13.36 -12.23 -15.33
N VAL A 52 -13.55 -12.71 -14.11
CA VAL A 52 -13.64 -11.86 -12.91
C VAL A 52 -12.30 -11.58 -12.25
N SER A 53 -11.21 -12.20 -12.68
CA SER A 53 -9.90 -12.11 -12.00
C SER A 53 -9.33 -10.71 -11.94
N THR A 54 -9.61 -9.87 -12.94
CA THR A 54 -9.21 -8.46 -12.92
C THR A 54 -9.89 -7.69 -11.79
N ILE A 55 -11.22 -7.86 -11.65
CA ILE A 55 -12.01 -7.16 -10.62
C ILE A 55 -11.66 -7.68 -9.23
N LEU A 56 -11.50 -8.99 -9.08
CA LEU A 56 -11.05 -9.60 -7.83
C LEU A 56 -9.68 -9.08 -7.41
N GLY A 57 -8.76 -8.89 -8.36
CA GLY A 57 -7.40 -8.44 -8.08
C GLY A 57 -7.38 -7.00 -7.55
N LEU A 58 -8.21 -6.14 -8.15
CA LEU A 58 -8.44 -4.79 -7.65
C LEU A 58 -9.04 -4.80 -6.23
N GLY A 59 -10.03 -5.66 -5.99
CA GLY A 59 -10.64 -5.84 -4.67
C GLY A 59 -9.64 -6.31 -3.61
N ILE A 60 -8.81 -7.31 -3.93
CA ILE A 60 -7.74 -7.82 -3.07
C ILE A 60 -6.74 -6.70 -2.77
N HIS A 61 -6.31 -5.94 -3.78
CA HIS A 61 -5.38 -4.82 -3.58
C HIS A 61 -5.94 -3.77 -2.62
N LEU A 62 -7.19 -3.34 -2.81
CA LEU A 62 -7.84 -2.37 -1.92
C LEU A 62 -8.02 -2.94 -0.50
N LEU A 63 -8.37 -4.21 -0.36
CA LEU A 63 -8.48 -4.87 0.94
C LEU A 63 -7.13 -4.91 1.67
N LEU A 64 -6.06 -5.32 0.97
CA LEU A 64 -4.70 -5.32 1.52
C LEU A 64 -4.25 -3.91 1.91
N SER A 65 -4.64 -2.90 1.13
CA SER A 65 -4.36 -1.49 1.44
C SER A 65 -5.00 -1.06 2.77
N LEU A 66 -6.24 -1.46 3.02
CA LEU A 66 -6.94 -1.21 4.29
C LEU A 66 -6.27 -1.94 5.46
N VAL A 67 -5.94 -3.22 5.29
CA VAL A 67 -5.25 -4.02 6.29
C VAL A 67 -3.91 -3.39 6.66
N LEU A 68 -3.13 -2.96 5.66
CA LEU A 68 -1.83 -2.35 5.89
C LEU A 68 -1.94 -1.03 6.66
N ALA A 69 -2.90 -0.16 6.30
CA ALA A 69 -3.14 1.07 7.03
C ALA A 69 -3.55 0.79 8.50
N LEU A 70 -4.44 -0.18 8.72
CA LEU A 70 -4.83 -0.59 10.08
C LEU A 70 -3.64 -1.10 10.90
N LEU A 71 -2.79 -1.94 10.32
CA LEU A 71 -1.59 -2.47 10.98
C LEU A 71 -0.57 -1.36 11.29
N PHE A 72 -0.31 -0.46 10.32
CA PHE A 72 0.55 0.69 10.53
C PHE A 72 0.07 1.56 11.70
N ILE A 73 -1.23 1.82 11.74
CA ILE A 73 -1.86 2.58 12.82
C ILE A 73 -1.72 1.88 14.17
N ALA A 74 -1.96 0.57 14.19
CA ALA A 74 -1.94 -0.21 15.43
C ALA A 74 -0.53 -0.33 16.01
N ILE A 75 0.48 -0.49 15.14
CA ILE A 75 1.84 -0.89 15.54
C ILE A 75 2.80 0.31 15.53
N VAL A 76 2.77 1.14 14.49
CA VAL A 76 3.80 2.14 14.19
C VAL A 76 3.43 3.53 14.67
N LEU A 77 2.16 3.92 14.50
CA LEU A 77 1.75 5.31 14.60
C LEU A 77 2.01 5.96 15.97
N LYS A 78 1.58 5.31 17.06
CA LYS A 78 1.72 5.88 18.42
C LYS A 78 3.19 5.99 18.86
N PRO A 79 4.03 4.93 18.75
CA PRO A 79 5.46 5.04 19.08
C PRO A 79 6.18 6.12 18.28
N VAL A 80 5.93 6.19 16.97
CA VAL A 80 6.58 7.17 16.10
C VAL A 80 6.13 8.59 16.42
N PHE A 81 4.82 8.81 16.60
CA PHE A 81 4.29 10.13 16.94
C PHE A 81 4.86 10.64 18.27
N ASN A 82 4.94 9.78 19.30
CA ASN A 82 5.45 10.17 20.60
C ASN A 82 6.93 10.59 20.56
N ARG A 83 7.73 10.03 19.64
CA ARG A 83 9.17 10.30 19.55
C ARG A 83 9.53 11.37 18.52
N TYR A 84 8.82 11.43 17.40
CA TYR A 84 9.19 12.22 16.23
C TYR A 84 8.05 13.13 15.72
N GLY A 85 6.90 13.13 16.40
CA GLY A 85 5.73 13.95 16.05
C GLY A 85 5.15 13.62 14.68
N LYS A 86 4.50 14.62 14.08
CA LYS A 86 3.82 14.54 12.79
C LYS A 86 4.76 14.20 11.61
N PRO A 87 5.93 14.83 11.44
CA PRO A 87 6.86 14.47 10.37
C PRO A 87 7.32 13.01 10.45
N GLY A 88 7.49 12.48 11.67
CA GLY A 88 7.82 11.07 11.88
C GLY A 88 6.80 10.11 11.27
N ILE A 89 5.50 10.45 11.33
CA ILE A 89 4.44 9.62 10.73
C ILE A 89 4.65 9.48 9.22
N PHE A 90 4.94 10.58 8.54
CA PHE A 90 5.16 10.59 7.09
C PHE A 90 6.43 9.82 6.71
N VAL A 91 7.55 10.05 7.41
CA VAL A 91 8.79 9.34 7.12
C VAL A 91 8.65 7.84 7.39
N SER A 92 8.02 7.47 8.51
CA SER A 92 7.81 6.05 8.86
C SER A 92 6.85 5.34 7.92
N SER A 93 5.86 6.01 7.32
CA SER A 93 5.00 5.40 6.30
C SER A 93 5.78 5.07 5.04
N LEU A 94 6.64 5.97 4.56
CA LEU A 94 7.54 5.70 3.42
C LEU A 94 8.47 4.52 3.71
N ILE A 95 9.12 4.51 4.87
CA ILE A 95 10.02 3.41 5.27
C ILE A 95 9.25 2.09 5.37
N THR A 96 8.07 2.09 5.98
CA THR A 96 7.24 0.88 6.10
C THR A 96 6.89 0.32 4.73
N LEU A 97 6.47 1.17 3.80
CA LEU A 97 6.09 0.72 2.46
C LEU A 97 7.29 0.27 1.63
N ALA A 98 8.46 0.89 1.81
CA ALA A 98 9.71 0.42 1.22
C ALA A 98 10.10 -0.98 1.73
N LEU A 99 9.93 -1.25 3.03
CA LEU A 99 10.18 -2.56 3.62
C LEU A 99 9.16 -3.61 3.15
N VAL A 100 7.87 -3.26 3.12
CA VAL A 100 6.81 -4.13 2.58
C VAL A 100 7.07 -4.44 1.11
N TRP A 101 7.46 -3.46 0.30
CA TRP A 101 7.89 -3.67 -1.08
C TRP A 101 9.02 -4.69 -1.17
N LYS A 102 10.08 -4.49 -0.37
CA LYS A 102 11.24 -5.39 -0.36
C LYS A 102 10.84 -6.82 -0.01
N ILE A 103 10.05 -7.01 1.03
CA ILE A 103 9.55 -8.33 1.43
C ILE A 103 8.68 -8.93 0.32
N ASN A 104 7.79 -8.14 -0.27
CA ASN A 104 6.89 -8.62 -1.31
C ASN A 104 7.64 -9.07 -2.56
N PHE A 105 8.56 -8.26 -3.09
CA PHE A 105 9.23 -8.55 -4.37
C PHE A 105 10.40 -9.53 -4.26
N PHE A 106 11.04 -9.65 -3.09
CA PHE A 106 12.22 -10.51 -2.93
C PHE A 106 11.97 -11.78 -2.12
N ILE A 107 10.83 -11.91 -1.44
CA ILE A 107 10.53 -13.08 -0.61
C ILE A 107 9.16 -13.67 -0.97
N VAL A 108 8.09 -12.88 -0.86
CA VAL A 108 6.72 -13.40 -0.97
C VAL A 108 6.35 -13.76 -2.41
N LEU A 109 6.46 -12.82 -3.34
CA LEU A 109 6.08 -13.03 -4.75
C LEU A 109 6.96 -14.06 -5.47
N PRO A 110 8.28 -14.18 -5.22
CA PRO A 110 9.06 -15.25 -5.83
C PRO A 110 8.57 -16.65 -5.47
N VAL A 111 7.92 -16.80 -4.31
CA VAL A 111 7.35 -18.08 -3.85
C VAL A 111 5.91 -18.24 -4.36
N LEU A 112 5.09 -17.20 -4.29
CA LEU A 112 3.66 -17.29 -4.61
C LEU A 112 3.34 -17.14 -6.10
N ASN A 113 4.00 -16.22 -6.80
CA ASN A 113 3.73 -15.90 -8.20
C ASN A 113 4.96 -15.25 -8.88
N PRO A 114 5.93 -16.05 -9.34
CA PRO A 114 7.15 -15.56 -9.96
C PRO A 114 6.89 -14.68 -11.21
N SER A 115 5.83 -14.99 -11.97
CA SER A 115 5.45 -14.22 -13.16
C SER A 115 5.09 -12.76 -12.85
N PHE A 116 4.58 -12.48 -11.64
CA PHE A 116 4.22 -11.11 -11.25
C PHE A 116 5.43 -10.16 -11.26
N ILE A 117 6.60 -10.66 -10.84
CA ILE A 117 7.82 -9.85 -10.70
C ILE A 117 8.32 -9.35 -12.05
N GLY A 118 8.08 -10.11 -13.11
CA GLY A 118 8.48 -9.77 -14.47
C GLY A 118 7.56 -8.78 -15.19
N LEU A 119 6.39 -8.44 -14.62
CA LEU A 119 5.40 -7.59 -15.30
C LEU A 119 5.83 -6.12 -15.39
N MET A 120 6.59 -5.65 -14.40
CA MET A 120 6.97 -4.25 -14.29
C MET A 120 8.41 -4.13 -13.78
N PRO A 121 9.18 -3.13 -14.23
CA PRO A 121 10.50 -2.86 -13.67
C PRO A 121 10.41 -2.62 -12.15
N LEU A 122 11.38 -3.18 -11.40
CA LEU A 122 11.43 -3.08 -9.94
C LEU A 122 11.34 -1.64 -9.44
N PHE A 123 11.98 -0.69 -10.13
CA PHE A 123 11.90 0.72 -9.78
C PHE A 123 10.48 1.29 -9.86
N VAL A 124 9.70 0.90 -10.87
CA VAL A 124 8.32 1.39 -11.05
C VAL A 124 7.41 0.88 -9.93
N THR A 125 7.59 -0.37 -9.52
CA THR A 125 6.83 -0.96 -8.40
C THR A 125 7.27 -0.38 -7.05
N PHE A 126 8.53 -0.01 -6.91
CA PHE A 126 9.03 0.69 -5.73
C PHE A 126 8.43 2.10 -5.61
N VAL A 127 8.41 2.87 -6.71
CA VAL A 127 7.79 4.20 -6.74
C VAL A 127 6.30 4.11 -6.38
N SER A 128 5.57 3.12 -6.90
CA SER A 128 4.18 2.84 -6.49
C SER A 128 4.03 2.76 -4.97
N LYS A 129 4.89 1.96 -4.32
CA LYS A 129 4.84 1.76 -2.86
C LYS A 129 5.20 3.02 -2.08
N LEU A 130 6.13 3.82 -2.58
CA LEU A 130 6.43 5.13 -1.97
C LEU A 130 5.25 6.10 -2.11
N LEU A 131 4.57 6.12 -3.26
CA LEU A 131 3.36 6.94 -3.47
C LEU A 131 2.23 6.51 -2.53
N PHE A 132 2.03 5.20 -2.31
CA PHE A 132 1.15 4.70 -1.25
C PHE A 132 1.54 5.29 0.09
N GLY A 133 2.81 5.13 0.48
CA GLY A 133 3.32 5.57 1.77
C GLY A 133 3.15 7.07 1.97
N ALA A 134 3.37 7.86 0.92
CA ALA A 134 3.18 9.30 0.93
C ALA A 134 1.70 9.68 1.12
N ALA A 135 0.79 9.09 0.34
CA ALA A 135 -0.65 9.37 0.45
C ALA A 135 -1.20 8.96 1.83
N MET A 136 -0.88 7.76 2.30
CA MET A 136 -1.25 7.28 3.64
C MET A 136 -0.67 8.19 4.73
N GLY A 137 0.63 8.47 4.67
CA GLY A 137 1.33 9.30 5.65
C GLY A 137 0.77 10.71 5.72
N TRP A 138 0.44 11.30 4.58
CA TRP A 138 -0.18 12.63 4.49
C TRP A 138 -1.55 12.67 5.16
N VAL A 139 -2.42 11.69 4.87
CA VAL A 139 -3.74 11.58 5.52
C VAL A 139 -3.58 11.44 7.04
N LEU A 140 -2.69 10.56 7.51
CA LEU A 140 -2.49 10.34 8.94
C LEU A 140 -1.91 11.57 9.63
N MET A 141 -0.92 12.22 9.03
CA MET A 141 -0.27 13.41 9.59
C MET A 141 -1.24 14.59 9.76
N THR A 142 -2.16 14.78 8.81
CA THR A 142 -3.13 15.87 8.81
C THR A 142 -4.32 15.61 9.74
N THR A 143 -4.71 14.34 9.91
CA THR A 143 -5.90 13.96 10.69
C THR A 143 -5.61 13.52 12.12
N TYR A 144 -4.36 13.18 12.46
CA TYR A 144 -4.02 12.72 13.80
C TYR A 144 -4.09 13.87 14.82
N PRO A 145 -5.01 13.82 15.81
CA PRO A 145 -5.18 14.87 16.79
C PRO A 145 -4.03 14.80 17.79
N GLY A 146 -2.97 15.57 17.54
CA GLY A 146 -1.74 15.59 18.33
C GLY A 146 -1.84 16.24 19.71
N LYS A 147 -3.00 16.20 20.39
CA LYS A 147 -3.10 16.72 21.76
C LYS A 147 -2.40 15.75 22.72
N LEU A 148 -1.13 16.03 23.00
CA LEU A 148 -0.57 15.78 24.32
C LEU A 148 -1.33 16.70 25.27
N SER A 149 -2.23 16.15 26.09
CA SER A 149 -2.65 16.84 27.30
C SER A 149 -1.41 16.96 28.17
N SER A 150 -0.74 18.11 28.13
CA SER A 150 0.13 18.55 29.20
C SER A 150 -0.73 18.69 30.45
N VAL A 151 -0.93 17.59 31.17
CA VAL A 151 -1.32 17.67 32.57
C VAL A 151 -0.07 18.15 33.28
N SER A 152 0.04 19.46 33.45
CA SER A 152 0.90 20.06 34.45
C SER A 152 0.56 19.41 35.80
N ARG A 153 1.50 18.67 36.36
CA ARG A 153 1.58 18.38 37.79
C ARG A 153 2.86 18.99 38.30
#